data_AF-A0A2N5PKH0-F1
#
_entry.id   AF-A0A2N5PKH0-F1
#
_cell.length_a   1.000
_cell.length_b   1.000
_cell.length_c   1.000
_cell.angle_alpha   90.00
_cell.angle_beta   90.00
_cell.angle_gamma   90.00
#
_symmetry.space_group_name_H-M   'P 1'
#
loop_
_entity.id
_entity.type
_entity.pdbx_description
1 polymer ?
#
loop_
_entity_poly.entity_id
_entity_poly.type
_entity_poly.pdbx_seq_one_letter_code
_entity_poly.pdbx_strand_id
1 'polypeptide(L)'
;MKYKIGQILTSNCDIEVEKMFGEKVIIPKGNKIIIGADEFAHHLKDGMIQPLQKDTIVEEYDTEGIAEYLMKKLSEVFPLEEMLEDYGIEKEEFEEEIGFFLDDIGF
;
A
#
# COMPACT_ATOMS: atom_id res chain seq x y z
N MET A 1 7.98 -0.99 17.01
CA MET A 1 7.23 -1.95 16.16
C MET A 1 7.93 -2.03 14.82
N LYS A 2 7.94 -3.19 14.13
CA LYS A 2 8.66 -3.34 12.86
C LYS A 2 7.67 -3.46 11.71
N TYR A 3 7.91 -2.70 10.64
CA TYR A 3 7.15 -2.78 9.39
C TYR A 3 8.10 -2.80 8.20
N LYS A 4 7.59 -3.27 7.07
CA LYS A 4 8.31 -3.24 5.79
C LYS A 4 7.84 -2.08 4.93
N ILE A 5 8.72 -1.56 4.08
CA ILE A 5 8.33 -0.61 3.03
C ILE A 5 7.42 -1.34 2.05
N GLY A 6 6.26 -0.75 1.75
CA GLY A 6 5.25 -1.37 0.89
C GLY A 6 4.22 -2.21 1.62
N GLN A 7 4.41 -2.46 2.92
CA GLN A 7 3.49 -3.31 3.68
C GLN A 7 2.08 -2.72 3.74
N ILE A 8 1.10 -3.52 3.35
CA ILE A 8 -0.31 -3.16 3.43
C ILE A 8 -0.92 -3.69 4.72
N LEU A 9 -1.50 -2.80 5.51
CA LEU A 9 -2.17 -3.13 6.79
C LEU A 9 -3.65 -2.77 6.71
N THR A 10 -4.50 -3.66 7.23
CA THR A 10 -5.95 -3.45 7.28
C THR A 10 -6.41 -3.24 8.72
N SER A 11 -7.20 -2.20 8.97
CA SER A 11 -7.77 -1.94 10.28
C SER A 11 -8.83 -2.97 10.64
N ASN A 12 -8.68 -3.64 11.78
CA ASN A 12 -9.63 -4.66 12.25
C ASN A 12 -10.78 -4.10 13.10
N CYS A 13 -10.69 -2.83 13.50
CA CYS A 13 -11.71 -2.10 14.25
C CYS A 13 -11.74 -0.63 13.82
N ASP A 14 -12.73 0.11 14.31
CA ASP A 14 -12.68 1.57 14.24
C ASP A 14 -11.58 2.06 15.19
N ILE A 15 -10.73 2.97 14.73
CA ILE A 15 -9.57 3.44 15.49
C ILE A 15 -9.41 4.95 15.33
N GLU A 16 -9.14 5.65 16.43
CA GLU A 16 -8.76 7.07 16.39
C GLU A 16 -7.26 7.18 16.08
N VAL A 17 -6.91 7.95 15.06
CA VAL A 17 -5.52 8.22 14.66
C VAL A 17 -5.26 9.71 14.55
N GLU A 18 -4.00 10.10 14.68
CA GLU A 18 -3.55 11.49 14.54
C GLU A 18 -2.93 11.70 13.15
N LYS A 19 -3.37 12.74 12.44
CA LYS A 19 -2.81 13.15 11.14
C LYS A 19 -1.47 13.88 11.32
N MET A 20 -0.77 14.12 10.21
CA MET A 20 0.50 14.88 10.17
C MET A 20 0.46 16.27 10.84
N PHE A 21 -0.71 16.89 11.01
CA PHE A 21 -0.89 18.20 11.66
C PHE A 21 -1.61 18.14 13.03
N GLY A 22 -1.69 16.96 13.66
CA GLY A 22 -2.26 16.80 15.00
C GLY A 22 -3.79 16.67 15.07
N GLU A 23 -4.49 16.74 13.93
CA GLU A 23 -5.93 16.49 13.86
C GLU A 23 -6.21 15.00 14.12
N LYS A 24 -7.15 14.72 15.02
CA LYS A 24 -7.62 13.35 15.29
C LYS A 24 -8.81 13.01 14.43
N VAL A 25 -8.77 11.83 13.81
CA VAL A 25 -9.87 11.29 13.01
C VAL A 25 -10.15 9.84 13.35
N ILE A 26 -11.40 9.42 13.17
CA ILE A 26 -11.80 8.03 13.28
C ILE A 26 -11.64 7.38 11.91
N ILE A 27 -10.80 6.34 11.87
CA ILE A 27 -10.62 5.47 10.72
C ILE A 27 -11.52 4.26 10.90
N PRO A 28 -12.43 3.98 9.95
CA PRO A 28 -13.33 2.84 10.07
C PRO A 28 -12.59 1.51 9.91
N LYS A 29 -13.15 0.46 10.49
CA LYS A 29 -12.78 -0.93 10.22
C LYS A 29 -12.73 -1.19 8.71
N GLY A 30 -11.71 -1.93 8.29
CA GLY A 30 -11.46 -2.28 6.90
C GLY A 30 -10.67 -1.25 6.10
N ASN A 31 -10.34 -0.08 6.67
CA ASN A 31 -9.43 0.84 5.98
C ASN A 31 -8.05 0.19 5.81
N LYS A 32 -7.45 0.38 4.62
CA LYS A 32 -6.12 -0.11 4.29
C LYS A 32 -5.12 1.05 4.25
N ILE A 33 -3.95 0.84 4.81
CA ILE A 33 -2.78 1.73 4.69
C ILE A 33 -1.64 0.99 4.00
N ILE A 34 -0.74 1.73 3.36
CA ILE A 34 0.58 1.25 2.94
C ILE A 34 1.67 2.01 3.69
N ILE A 35 2.72 1.31 4.10
CA ILE A 35 3.91 1.91 4.71
C ILE A 35 4.83 2.43 3.61
N GLY A 36 5.03 3.75 3.55
CA GLY A 36 5.90 4.39 2.58
C GLY A 36 7.37 4.34 2.96
N ALA A 37 8.24 4.50 1.95
CA ALA A 37 9.68 4.65 2.14
C ALA A 37 10.05 5.98 2.84
N ASP A 38 9.09 6.90 2.96
CA ASP A 38 9.18 8.15 3.72
C ASP A 38 8.86 7.97 5.22
N GLU A 39 8.69 6.72 5.68
CA GLU A 39 8.33 6.36 7.05
C GLU A 39 6.95 6.91 7.49
N PHE A 40 6.04 7.10 6.54
CA PHE A 40 4.63 7.43 6.81
C PHE A 40 3.69 6.29 6.39
N ALA A 41 2.54 6.21 7.06
CA ALA A 41 1.42 5.40 6.59
C ALA A 41 0.54 6.23 5.65
N HIS A 42 0.29 5.71 4.47
CA HIS A 42 -0.56 6.33 3.45
C HIS A 42 -1.87 5.56 3.33
N HIS A 43 -3.00 6.22 3.58
CA HIS A 43 -4.30 5.59 3.49
C HIS A 43 -4.70 5.38 2.03
N LEU A 44 -4.98 4.14 1.65
CA LEU A 44 -5.24 3.77 0.25
C LEU A 44 -6.57 4.32 -0.29
N LYS A 45 -7.49 4.67 0.61
CA LYS A 45 -8.83 5.16 0.25
C LYS A 45 -8.82 6.63 -0.19
N ASP A 46 -8.10 7.50 0.51
CA ASP A 46 -8.21 8.95 0.39
C ASP A 46 -6.85 9.67 0.34
N GLY A 47 -5.73 8.95 0.44
CA GLY A 47 -4.39 9.52 0.42
C GLY A 47 -4.03 10.26 1.71
N MET A 48 -4.81 10.10 2.79
CA MET A 48 -4.45 10.68 4.09
C MET A 48 -3.07 10.15 4.53
N ILE A 49 -2.21 11.05 5.00
CA ILE A 49 -0.89 10.71 5.53
C ILE A 49 -0.95 10.69 7.06
N GLN A 50 -0.55 9.56 7.64
CA GLN A 50 -0.49 9.32 9.07
C GLN A 50 0.97 9.09 9.50
N PRO A 51 1.50 9.89 10.45
CA PRO A 51 2.79 9.61 11.07
C PRO A 51 2.82 8.24 11.75
N LEU A 52 3.92 7.52 11.59
CA LEU A 52 4.19 6.33 12.37
C LEU A 52 4.58 6.71 13.81
N GLN A 53 4.45 5.76 14.74
CA GLN A 53 4.87 5.98 16.12
C GLN A 53 6.39 6.17 16.19
N LYS A 54 6.89 6.99 17.12
CA LYS A 54 8.32 7.35 17.23
C LYS A 54 9.28 6.15 17.33
N ASP A 55 8.84 5.04 17.91
CA ASP A 55 9.66 3.83 18.09
C ASP A 55 9.35 2.75 17.02
N THR A 56 8.84 3.19 15.87
CA THR A 56 8.61 2.34 14.70
C THR A 56 9.91 2.22 13.92
N ILE A 57 10.25 1.00 13.54
CA ILE A 57 11.38 0.69 12.66
C ILE A 57 10.75 0.25 11.33
N VAL A 58 11.13 0.92 10.25
CA VAL A 58 10.75 0.55 8.89
C VAL A 58 11.99 0.03 8.19
N GLU A 59 12.01 -1.27 7.89
CA GLU A 59 13.15 -1.96 7.29
C GLU A 59 12.65 -3.09 6.38
N GLU A 60 13.46 -3.49 5.41
CA GLU A 60 13.08 -4.44 4.35
C GLU A 60 11.94 -3.90 3.46
N TYR A 61 11.66 -4.61 2.36
CA TYR A 61 10.51 -4.33 1.51
C TYR A 61 9.53 -5.50 1.50
N ASP A 62 8.28 -5.15 1.26
CA ASP A 62 7.16 -6.05 1.03
C ASP A 62 6.76 -5.88 -0.44
N THR A 63 7.41 -6.63 -1.31
CA THR A 63 7.29 -6.52 -2.77
C THR A 63 5.89 -6.88 -3.26
N GLU A 64 5.22 -7.84 -2.63
CA GLU A 64 3.80 -8.13 -2.84
C GLU A 64 2.93 -6.90 -2.53
N GLY A 65 3.14 -6.26 -1.37
CA GLY A 65 2.41 -5.04 -1.01
C GLY A 65 2.68 -3.85 -1.94
N ILE A 66 3.92 -3.71 -2.42
CA ILE A 66 4.28 -2.71 -3.45
C ILE A 66 3.55 -3.02 -4.76
N ALA A 67 3.51 -4.29 -5.19
CA ALA A 67 2.81 -4.72 -6.40
C ALA A 67 1.30 -4.42 -6.32
N GLU A 68 0.62 -4.78 -5.22
CA GLU A 68 -0.80 -4.46 -4.99
C GLU A 68 -1.04 -2.94 -5.09
N TYR A 69 -0.17 -2.14 -4.48
CA TYR A 69 -0.28 -0.68 -4.52
C TYR A 69 -0.11 -0.13 -5.94
N LEU A 70 0.90 -0.58 -6.67
CA LEU A 70 1.16 -0.16 -8.05
C LEU A 70 -0.01 -0.53 -8.95
N MET A 71 -0.51 -1.77 -8.85
CA MET A 71 -1.67 -2.22 -9.61
C MET A 71 -2.90 -1.35 -9.33
N LYS A 72 -3.20 -1.09 -8.05
CA LYS A 72 -4.30 -0.19 -7.68
C LYS A 72 -4.12 1.20 -8.30
N LYS A 73 -2.93 1.79 -8.19
CA LYS A 73 -2.66 3.15 -8.69
C LYS A 73 -2.70 3.23 -10.21
N LEU A 74 -2.20 2.22 -10.91
CA LEU A 74 -2.25 2.14 -12.36
C LEU A 74 -3.68 1.97 -12.86
N SER A 75 -4.50 1.13 -12.21
CA SER A 75 -5.93 0.99 -12.53
C SER A 75 -6.75 2.26 -12.29
N GLU A 76 -6.31 3.18 -11.43
CA GLU A 76 -6.97 4.47 -11.23
C GLU A 76 -6.72 5.45 -12.39
N VAL A 77 -5.64 5.27 -13.14
CA VAL A 77 -5.16 6.20 -14.19
C VAL A 77 -5.38 5.64 -15.59
N PHE A 78 -5.36 4.31 -15.75
CA PHE A 78 -5.50 3.60 -17.01
C PHE A 78 -6.66 2.60 -16.94
N PRO A 79 -7.30 2.27 -18.08
CA PRO A 79 -8.26 1.16 -18.18
C PRO A 79 -7.50 -0.18 -18.17
N LEU A 80 -6.75 -0.44 -17.09
CA LEU A 80 -5.78 -1.54 -17.02
C LEU A 80 -6.44 -2.90 -17.22
N GLU A 81 -7.67 -3.08 -16.71
CA GLU A 81 -8.44 -4.32 -16.86
C GLU A 81 -8.72 -4.63 -18.33
N GLU A 82 -9.28 -3.67 -19.09
CA GLU A 82 -9.51 -3.81 -20.54
C GLU A 82 -8.18 -4.07 -21.29
N MET A 83 -7.12 -3.35 -20.92
CA MET A 83 -5.81 -3.51 -21.54
C MET A 83 -5.24 -4.91 -21.34
N LEU A 84 -5.43 -5.53 -20.18
CA LEU A 84 -4.94 -6.88 -19.90
C LEU A 84 -5.82 -7.95 -20.54
N GLU A 85 -7.15 -7.78 -20.48
CA GLU A 85 -8.13 -8.66 -21.12
C GLU A 85 -7.90 -8.78 -22.64
N ASP A 86 -7.55 -7.68 -23.32
CA ASP A 86 -7.25 -7.67 -24.75
C ASP A 86 -6.09 -8.63 -25.15
N TYR A 87 -5.19 -8.91 -24.21
CA TYR A 87 -4.09 -9.87 -24.39
C TYR A 87 -4.34 -11.21 -23.67
N GLY A 88 -5.49 -11.37 -23.00
CA GLY A 88 -5.82 -12.56 -22.22
C GLY A 88 -4.91 -12.76 -21.01
N ILE A 89 -4.47 -11.66 -20.39
CA ILE A 89 -3.62 -11.67 -19.20
C ILE A 89 -4.52 -11.45 -17.98
N GLU A 90 -4.42 -12.32 -16.98
CA GLU A 90 -5.14 -12.13 -15.72
C GLU A 90 -4.48 -11.03 -14.89
N LYS A 91 -5.28 -10.25 -14.17
CA LYS A 91 -4.77 -9.14 -13.36
C LYS A 91 -3.78 -9.63 -12.30
N GLU A 92 -4.11 -10.74 -11.66
CA GLU A 92 -3.27 -11.37 -10.63
C GLU A 92 -1.93 -11.84 -11.20
N GLU A 93 -1.91 -12.40 -12.42
CA GLU A 93 -0.66 -12.80 -13.10
C GLU A 93 0.25 -11.58 -13.32
N PHE A 94 -0.32 -10.46 -13.79
CA PHE A 94 0.45 -9.24 -14.00
C PHE A 94 0.97 -8.64 -12.69
N GLU A 95 0.19 -8.71 -11.61
CA GLU A 95 0.61 -8.27 -10.27
C GLU A 95 1.75 -9.12 -9.71
N GLU A 96 1.66 -10.45 -9.85
CA GLU A 96 2.70 -11.40 -9.44
C GLU A 96 4.04 -11.12 -10.15
N GLU A 97 4.01 -10.84 -11.46
CA GLU A 97 5.21 -10.48 -12.23
C GLU A 97 5.85 -9.17 -11.72
N ILE A 98 5.05 -8.18 -11.31
CA ILE A 98 5.58 -6.96 -10.69
C ILE A 98 6.32 -7.30 -9.40
N GLY A 99 5.70 -8.11 -8.53
CA GLY A 99 6.31 -8.56 -7.28
C GLY A 99 7.64 -9.30 -7.52
N PHE A 100 7.63 -10.24 -8.48
CA PHE A 100 8.83 -10.98 -8.88
C PHE A 100 9.96 -10.05 -9.38
N PHE A 101 9.65 -9.06 -10.22
CA PHE A 101 10.67 -8.13 -10.71
C PHE A 101 11.22 -7.20 -9.64
N LEU A 102 10.42 -6.86 -8.61
CA LEU A 102 10.91 -6.10 -7.46
C LEU A 102 11.89 -6.94 -6.63
N ASP A 103 11.55 -8.20 -6.36
CA ASP A 103 12.43 -9.15 -5.67
C ASP A 103 13.74 -9.36 -6.45
N ASP A 104 13.69 -9.52 -7.77
CA ASP A 104 14.85 -9.78 -8.63
C ASP A 104 15.90 -8.65 -8.55
N ILE A 105 15.46 -7.41 -8.30
CA ILE A 105 16.34 -6.25 -8.14
C ILE A 105 16.62 -5.90 -6.67
N GLY A 106 16.20 -6.75 -5.73
CA GLY A 106 16.56 -6.67 -4.31
C GLY A 106 15.75 -5.68 -3.47
N PHE A 107 14.48 -5.46 -3.83
CA PHE A 107 13.49 -4.95 -2.89
C PHE A 107 13.07 -6.13 -2.00
#